data_AF-G8SAG4-F1
#
_entry.id   AF-G8SAG4-F1
#
_cell.length_a   1.000
_cell.length_b   1.000
_cell.length_c   1.000
_cell.angle_alpha   90.00
_cell.angle_beta   90.00
_cell.angle_gamma   90.00
#
_symmetry.space_group_name_H-M   'P 1'
#
loop_
_entity.id
_entity.type
_entity.pdbx_description
1 polymer ?
#
loop_
_entity_poly.entity_id
_entity_poly.type
_entity_poly.pdbx_seq_one_letter_code
_entity_poly.pdbx_strand_id
1 'polypeptide(L)'
;MGRNSPAAVRAAQPRRDETVAIDGLPSPTIRAIRELERTRLWPGAVATALRGWRRTVHGPRARLFDLDDDCPCCDRSQDRMVLERAMTALGGRPGRDLRAAVDLLDEVLRRRTHHDATTPAGAVWWHRRV
;
A
#
# COMPACT_ATOMS: atom_id res chain seq x y z
N MET A 1 -6.89 -23.99 -25.70
CA MET A 1 -6.76 -22.69 -25.02
C MET A 1 -8.07 -22.41 -24.29
N GLY A 2 -8.13 -22.73 -22.99
CA GLY A 2 -9.37 -22.62 -22.21
C GLY A 2 -9.64 -21.18 -21.80
N ARG A 3 -10.85 -20.67 -22.07
CA ARG A 3 -11.29 -19.37 -21.57
C ARG A 3 -11.57 -19.49 -20.07
N ASN A 4 -11.07 -18.56 -19.27
CA ASN A 4 -11.33 -18.52 -17.83
C ASN A 4 -12.84 -18.50 -17.55
N SER A 5 -13.27 -19.23 -16.52
CA SER A 5 -14.67 -19.22 -16.11
C SER A 5 -15.06 -17.84 -15.59
N PRO A 6 -16.31 -17.38 -15.81
CA PRO A 6 -16.76 -16.07 -15.33
C PRO A 6 -16.58 -15.87 -13.82
N ALA A 7 -16.65 -16.95 -13.02
CA ALA A 7 -16.42 -16.90 -11.58
C ALA A 7 -14.96 -16.58 -11.21
N ALA A 8 -14.00 -17.20 -11.91
CA ALA A 8 -12.57 -16.91 -11.71
C ALA A 8 -12.25 -15.45 -12.10
N VAL A 9 -12.88 -14.94 -13.15
CA VAL A 9 -12.74 -13.54 -13.58
C VAL A 9 -13.34 -12.56 -12.57
N ARG A 10 -14.42 -12.91 -11.87
CA ARG A 10 -15.00 -12.07 -10.81
C ARG A 10 -14.17 -12.10 -9.52
N ALA A 11 -13.61 -13.25 -9.16
CA ALA A 11 -12.75 -13.37 -7.98
C ALA A 11 -11.41 -12.61 -8.15
N ALA A 12 -10.91 -12.50 -9.38
CA ALA A 12 -9.69 -11.77 -9.70
C ALA A 12 -9.93 -10.26 -9.96
N GLN A 13 -11.17 -9.79 -9.95
CA GLN A 13 -11.47 -8.37 -10.12
C GLN A 13 -11.31 -7.63 -8.79
N PRO A 14 -10.65 -6.46 -8.79
CA PRO A 14 -10.58 -5.62 -7.61
C PRO A 14 -11.99 -5.21 -7.17
N ARG A 15 -12.19 -5.18 -5.86
CA ARG A 15 -13.47 -4.75 -5.27
C ARG A 15 -13.69 -3.27 -5.58
N ARG A 16 -14.96 -2.83 -5.63
CA ARG A 16 -15.31 -1.43 -5.92
C ARG A 16 -14.65 -0.43 -4.94
N ASP A 17 -14.47 -0.81 -3.69
CA ASP A 17 -13.79 0.03 -2.69
C ASP A 17 -12.27 0.14 -2.94
N GLU A 18 -11.67 -0.85 -3.61
CA GLU A 18 -10.26 -0.84 -3.97
C GLU A 18 -10.03 0.16 -5.12
N THR A 19 -10.91 0.18 -6.12
CA THR A 19 -10.77 1.14 -7.24
C THR A 19 -10.80 2.60 -6.76
N VAL A 20 -11.66 2.91 -5.79
CA VAL A 20 -11.78 4.25 -5.19
C VAL A 20 -10.47 4.75 -4.58
N ALA A 21 -9.61 3.85 -4.09
CA ALA A 21 -8.36 4.23 -3.44
C ALA A 21 -7.34 4.86 -4.42
N ILE A 22 -7.42 4.57 -5.72
CA ILE A 22 -6.53 5.10 -6.75
C ILE A 22 -7.20 6.09 -7.70
N ASP A 23 -8.50 6.35 -7.55
CA ASP A 23 -9.28 7.21 -8.46
C ASP A 23 -8.80 8.68 -8.49
N GLY A 24 -8.08 9.13 -7.46
CA GLY A 24 -7.45 10.45 -7.42
C GLY A 24 -6.13 10.57 -8.19
N LEU A 25 -5.59 9.46 -8.73
CA LEU A 25 -4.35 9.45 -9.50
C LEU A 25 -4.61 9.74 -10.98
N PRO A 26 -3.64 10.34 -11.70
CA PRO A 26 -3.79 10.56 -13.13
C PRO A 26 -4.05 9.25 -13.89
N SER A 27 -4.93 9.27 -14.89
CA SER A 27 -5.22 8.12 -15.77
C SER A 27 -3.98 7.37 -16.30
N PRO A 28 -2.89 8.03 -16.76
CA PRO A 28 -1.68 7.32 -17.17
C PRO A 28 -1.01 6.57 -16.02
N THR A 29 -1.09 7.10 -14.80
CA THR A 29 -0.58 6.47 -13.58
C THR A 29 -1.41 5.26 -13.20
N ILE A 30 -2.74 5.35 -13.27
CA ILE A 30 -3.64 4.21 -13.06
C ILE A 30 -3.35 3.09 -14.07
N ARG A 31 -3.13 3.43 -15.34
CA ARG A 31 -2.76 2.44 -16.37
C ARG A 31 -1.43 1.75 -16.04
N ALA A 32 -0.41 2.51 -15.64
CA ALA A 32 0.89 1.96 -15.27
C ALA A 32 0.79 1.06 -14.02
N ILE A 33 -0.01 1.45 -13.03
CA ILE A 33 -0.32 0.62 -11.85
C ILE A 33 -0.96 -0.70 -12.28
N ARG A 34 -1.98 -0.67 -13.14
CA ARG A 34 -2.63 -1.90 -13.63
C ARG A 34 -1.66 -2.79 -14.41
N GLU A 35 -0.75 -2.21 -15.19
CA GLU A 35 0.30 -2.98 -15.87
C GLU A 35 1.23 -3.67 -14.88
N LEU A 36 1.68 -2.93 -13.87
CA LEU A 36 2.53 -3.47 -12.80
C LEU A 36 1.81 -4.58 -12.05
N GLU A 37 0.55 -4.37 -11.69
CA GLU A 37 -0.27 -5.35 -10.97
C GLU A 37 -0.43 -6.65 -11.74
N ARG A 38 -0.59 -6.59 -13.07
CA ARG A 38 -0.68 -7.80 -13.90
C ARG A 38 0.65 -8.54 -14.06
N THR A 39 1.77 -7.82 -14.00
CA THR A 39 3.08 -8.38 -14.37
C THR A 39 3.95 -8.77 -13.19
N ARG A 40 3.80 -8.11 -12.03
CA ARG A 40 4.71 -8.26 -10.88
C ARG A 40 4.02 -8.33 -9.52
N LEU A 41 2.72 -8.06 -9.44
CA LEU A 41 1.93 -8.15 -8.20
C LEU A 41 0.65 -8.96 -8.46
N TRP A 42 -0.38 -8.78 -7.63
CA TRP A 42 -1.74 -9.27 -7.89
C TRP A 42 -2.68 -8.11 -8.27
N PRO A 43 -3.79 -8.39 -8.99
CA PRO A 43 -4.78 -7.38 -9.32
C PRO A 43 -5.30 -6.65 -8.06
N GLY A 44 -5.30 -5.32 -8.08
CA GLY A 44 -5.76 -4.51 -6.95
C GLY A 44 -4.78 -4.43 -5.77
N ALA A 45 -3.54 -4.93 -5.90
CA ALA A 45 -2.53 -4.87 -4.84
C ALA A 45 -2.29 -3.44 -4.34
N VAL A 46 -2.10 -2.47 -5.25
CA VAL A 46 -1.77 -1.09 -4.88
C VAL A 46 -2.96 -0.41 -4.22
N ALA A 47 -4.15 -0.62 -4.77
CA ALA A 47 -5.40 -0.13 -4.21
C ALA A 47 -5.69 -0.67 -2.81
N THR A 48 -5.52 -1.98 -2.63
CA THR A 48 -5.68 -2.67 -1.34
C THR A 48 -4.71 -2.10 -0.31
N ALA A 49 -3.44 -1.97 -0.70
CA ALA A 49 -2.38 -1.44 0.15
C ALA A 49 -2.61 0.03 0.53
N LEU A 50 -3.03 0.89 -0.41
CA LEU A 50 -3.38 2.28 -0.09
C LEU A 50 -4.53 2.35 0.93
N ARG A 51 -5.57 1.53 0.75
CA ARG A 51 -6.71 1.49 1.65
C ARG A 51 -6.34 0.94 3.02
N GLY A 52 -5.49 -0.08 3.07
CA GLY A 52 -4.99 -0.68 4.29
C GLY A 52 -4.11 0.31 5.06
N TRP A 53 -3.12 0.91 4.38
CA TRP A 53 -2.25 1.93 4.95
C TRP A 53 -3.03 3.15 5.47
N ARG A 54 -4.01 3.64 4.70
CA ARG A 54 -4.91 4.71 5.15
C ARG A 54 -5.65 4.34 6.44
N ARG A 55 -6.17 3.11 6.54
CA ARG A 55 -6.85 2.62 7.75
C ARG A 55 -5.90 2.52 8.93
N THR A 56 -4.65 2.14 8.70
CA THR A 56 -3.61 2.09 9.73
C THR A 56 -3.30 3.49 10.24
N VAL A 57 -2.86 4.41 9.37
CA VAL A 57 -2.38 5.74 9.80
C VAL A 57 -3.49 6.64 10.36
N HIS A 58 -4.75 6.42 9.97
CA HIS A 58 -5.90 7.13 10.54
C HIS A 58 -6.63 6.35 11.65
N GLY A 59 -6.24 5.11 11.92
CA GLY A 59 -6.85 4.28 12.94
C GLY A 59 -6.60 4.77 14.37
N PRO A 60 -7.16 4.09 15.39
CA PRO A 60 -6.87 4.36 16.80
C PRO A 60 -5.36 4.36 17.09
N ARG A 61 -4.86 5.27 17.96
CA ARG A 61 -3.42 5.36 18.27
C ARG A 61 -2.82 4.06 18.79
N ALA A 62 -3.54 3.32 19.63
CA ALA A 62 -3.10 2.02 20.14
C ALA A 62 -2.66 1.06 19.02
N ARG A 63 -3.32 1.13 17.86
CA ARG A 63 -3.06 0.27 16.70
C ARG A 63 -1.87 0.70 15.84
N LEU A 64 -1.27 1.87 16.12
CA LEU A 64 -0.05 2.35 15.45
C LEU A 64 1.22 1.77 16.07
N PHE A 65 1.12 1.19 17.26
CA PHE A 65 2.24 0.56 17.97
C PHE A 65 2.33 -0.95 17.69
N ASP A 66 1.26 -1.54 17.16
CA ASP A 66 1.20 -2.94 16.71
C ASP A 66 1.63 -3.08 15.23
N LEU A 67 2.63 -2.31 14.78
CA LEU A 67 3.13 -2.43 13.39
C LEU A 67 4.00 -3.68 13.18
N ASP A 68 4.47 -4.29 14.26
CA ASP A 68 5.19 -5.57 14.32
C ASP A 68 4.36 -6.63 15.05
N ASP A 69 3.09 -6.80 14.66
CA ASP A 69 2.32 -7.97 15.12
C ASP A 69 2.91 -9.24 14.46
N ASP A 70 3.36 -10.20 15.27
CA ASP A 70 3.83 -11.53 14.82
C ASP A 70 2.76 -12.35 14.07
N CYS A 71 1.51 -11.85 13.94
CA CYS A 71 0.57 -12.42 12.97
C CYS A 71 0.80 -11.80 11.58
N PRO A 72 1.18 -12.59 10.56
CA PRO A 72 1.25 -12.13 9.16
C PRO A 72 -0.09 -11.54 8.64
N CYS A 73 -1.19 -11.88 9.31
CA CYS A 73 -2.53 -11.39 9.03
C CYS A 73 -2.82 -10.00 9.63
N CYS A 74 -2.10 -9.63 10.68
CA CYS A 74 -2.28 -8.40 11.45
C CYS A 74 -1.15 -7.40 11.21
N ASP A 75 -0.01 -7.83 10.63
CA ASP A 75 1.09 -6.95 10.24
C ASP A 75 0.59 -5.87 9.27
N ARG A 76 0.31 -4.70 9.84
CA ARG A 76 -0.20 -3.53 9.10
C ARG A 76 0.90 -2.82 8.31
N SER A 77 2.17 -3.21 8.48
CA SER A 77 3.30 -2.69 7.73
C SER A 77 3.42 -3.31 6.33
N GLN A 78 2.81 -4.49 6.11
CA GLN A 78 2.70 -5.16 4.80
C GLN A 78 2.19 -4.22 3.71
N ASP A 79 1.15 -3.44 4.02
CA ASP A 79 0.57 -2.49 3.08
C ASP A 79 1.61 -1.45 2.64
N ARG A 80 2.39 -0.90 3.58
CA ARG A 80 3.43 0.09 3.26
C ARG A 80 4.58 -0.51 2.46
N MET A 81 4.93 -1.78 2.71
CA MET A 81 5.91 -2.52 1.92
C MET A 81 5.46 -2.74 0.48
N VAL A 82 4.19 -3.11 0.26
CA VAL A 82 3.62 -3.26 -1.09
C VAL A 82 3.67 -1.93 -1.85
N LEU A 83 3.35 -0.82 -1.16
CA LEU A 83 3.45 0.53 -1.74
C LEU A 83 4.90 0.90 -2.09
N GLU A 84 5.87 0.59 -1.23
CA GLU A 84 7.29 0.84 -1.50
C GLU A 84 7.77 0.09 -2.75
N ARG A 85 7.39 -1.20 -2.84
CA ARG A 85 7.69 -2.05 -4.01
C ARG A 85 7.06 -1.50 -5.27
N ALA A 86 5.81 -1.03 -5.20
CA ALA A 86 5.11 -0.46 -6.34
C ALA A 86 5.76 0.86 -6.81
N MET A 87 6.09 1.77 -5.89
CA MET A 87 6.77 3.03 -6.21
C MET A 87 8.15 2.80 -6.84
N THR A 88 8.90 1.84 -6.32
CA THR A 88 10.22 1.46 -6.85
C THR A 88 10.10 0.86 -8.26
N ALA A 89 9.06 0.07 -8.51
CA ALA A 89 8.87 -0.60 -9.80
C ALA A 89 8.30 0.31 -10.90
N LEU A 90 7.43 1.27 -10.56
CA LEU A 90 6.77 2.15 -11.55
C LEU A 90 7.71 3.15 -12.19
N GLY A 91 8.70 3.67 -11.43
CA GLY A 91 9.61 4.71 -11.91
C GLY A 91 8.92 5.96 -12.46
N GLY A 92 9.71 6.89 -13.02
CA GLY A 92 9.22 8.03 -13.79
C GLY A 92 8.08 8.82 -13.15
N ARG A 93 7.12 9.27 -13.98
CA ARG A 93 5.94 10.01 -13.52
C ARG A 93 4.96 9.15 -12.70
N PRO A 94 4.60 7.92 -13.11
CA PRO A 94 3.66 7.10 -12.34
C PRO A 94 4.13 6.80 -10.92
N GLY A 95 5.43 6.54 -10.73
CA GLY A 95 6.03 6.35 -9.42
C GLY A 95 6.03 7.61 -8.56
N ARG A 96 6.19 8.80 -9.17
CA ARG A 96 6.07 10.09 -8.45
C ARG A 96 4.66 10.37 -7.99
N ASP A 97 3.67 10.15 -8.86
CA ASP A 97 2.27 10.38 -8.53
C ASP A 97 1.80 9.46 -7.40
N LEU A 98 2.18 8.17 -7.46
CA LEU A 98 1.93 7.23 -6.36
C LEU A 98 2.64 7.66 -5.08
N ARG A 99 3.92 8.07 -5.17
CA ARG A 99 4.68 8.55 -4.02
C ARG A 99 4.04 9.77 -3.36
N ALA A 100 3.55 10.73 -4.14
CA ALA A 100 2.84 11.89 -3.58
C ALA A 100 1.60 11.47 -2.77
N ALA A 101 0.84 10.47 -3.23
CA ALA A 101 -0.30 9.96 -2.47
C ALA A 101 0.11 9.24 -1.19
N VAL A 102 1.20 8.46 -1.23
CA VAL A 102 1.74 7.74 -0.06
C VAL A 102 2.35 8.71 0.95
N ASP A 103 3.06 9.74 0.50
CA ASP A 103 3.71 10.74 1.36
C ASP A 103 2.70 11.49 2.24
N LEU A 104 1.48 11.74 1.74
CA LEU A 104 0.40 12.34 2.54
C LEU A 104 -0.02 11.44 3.70
N LEU A 105 -0.03 10.12 3.50
CA LEU A 105 -0.35 9.15 4.55
C LEU A 105 0.83 8.95 5.51
N ASP A 106 2.05 8.91 4.98
CA ASP A 106 3.29 8.82 5.76
C ASP A 106 3.45 10.04 6.67
N GLU A 107 3.01 11.22 6.23
CA GLU A 107 2.97 12.43 7.05
C GLU A 107 1.97 12.33 8.21
N VAL A 108 0.80 11.71 7.99
CA VAL A 108 -0.14 11.42 9.08
C VAL A 108 0.50 10.51 10.12
N LEU A 109 1.23 9.48 9.70
CA LEU A 109 1.98 8.62 10.62
C LEU A 109 2.99 9.45 11.42
N ARG A 110 3.86 10.20 10.73
CA ARG A 110 4.91 11.04 11.35
C ARG A 110 4.36 12.04 12.36
N ARG A 111 3.17 12.60 12.13
CA ARG A 111 2.53 13.53 13.07
C ARG A 111 1.96 12.85 14.31
N ARG A 112 1.68 11.55 14.23
CA ARG A 112 1.01 10.78 15.28
C ARG A 112 1.95 9.91 16.10
N THR A 113 3.16 9.69 15.62
CA THR A 113 4.21 8.84 16.22
C THR A 113 5.52 9.60 16.33
N HIS A 114 6.35 9.26 17.31
CA HIS A 114 7.71 9.77 17.49
C HIS A 114 8.74 8.78 16.94
N HIS A 115 9.98 9.25 16.74
CA HIS A 115 11.08 8.36 16.35
C HIS A 115 11.53 7.53 17.56
N ASP A 116 11.52 6.21 17.42
CA ASP A 116 12.14 5.32 18.40
C ASP A 116 13.64 5.19 18.11
N ALA A 117 14.47 5.67 19.04
CA ALA A 117 15.92 5.62 18.94
C ALA A 117 16.51 4.23 19.23
N THR A 118 15.71 3.32 19.78
CA THR A 118 16.16 1.97 20.16
C THR A 118 16.00 0.96 19.02
N THR A 119 15.28 1.32 17.95
CA THR A 119 15.08 0.44 16.79
C THR A 119 16.39 0.21 16.02
N PRO A 120 16.71 -1.04 15.60
CA PRO A 120 17.94 -1.33 14.87
C PRO A 120 18.12 -0.49 13.60
N ALA A 121 19.37 -0.14 13.28
CA ALA A 121 19.72 0.68 12.12
C ALA A 121 19.35 0.06 10.76
N GLY A 122 19.00 -1.23 10.71
CA GLY A 122 18.51 -1.94 9.51
C GLY A 122 16.98 -1.89 9.33
N ALA A 123 16.21 -1.47 10.32
CA ALA A 123 14.75 -1.44 10.23
C ALA A 123 14.26 -0.38 9.25
N VAL A 124 13.17 -0.63 8.53
CA VAL A 124 12.53 0.38 7.68
C VAL A 124 11.97 1.53 8.54
N TRP A 125 11.96 2.75 8.02
CA TRP A 125 11.74 3.94 8.85
C TRP A 125 10.36 3.99 9.54
N TRP A 126 9.32 3.38 8.95
CA TRP A 126 7.98 3.31 9.54
C TRP A 126 7.89 2.29 10.69
N HIS A 127 8.84 1.37 10.81
CA HIS A 127 9.00 0.50 12.00
C HIS A 127 9.75 1.20 13.14
N ARG A 128 10.41 2.33 12.86
CA ARG A 128 11.13 3.13 13.88
C ARG A 128 10.22 4.16 14.55
N ARG A 129 8.94 3.81 14.74
CA ARG A 129 7.89 4.75 15.15
C ARG A 129 7.10 4.21 16.33
N VAL A 130 6.99 5.03 17.39
CA VAL A 130 6.28 4.76 18.65
C VAL A 130 5.49 5.97 19.13
#